data_AF-A0A932LCY2-F1
#
_entry.id   AF-A0A932LCY2-F1
#
_cell.length_a   1.000
_cell.length_b   1.000
_cell.length_c   1.000
_cell.angle_alpha   90.00
_cell.angle_beta   90.00
_cell.angle_gamma   90.00
#
_symmetry.space_group_name_H-M   'P 1'
#
loop_
_entity.id
_entity.type
_entity.pdbx_description
1 polymer ?
#
loop_
_entity_poly.entity_id
_entity_poly.type
_entity_poly.pdbx_seq_one_letter_code
_entity_poly.pdbx_strand_id
1 'polypeptide(L)'
;MSDTQREALTVLAEVWALSPDVRLGQLMAHLGFLGEVHVGKGLGYIEDDELIAVLYRHRGELRARLEGTPNQSPQPAGAATSVSGSSTLPEAGPTAGLQR
;
A
#
# COMPACT_ATOMS: atom_id res chain seq x y z
N MET A 1 15.75 25.48 -6.08
CA MET A 1 14.86 24.69 -5.22
C MET A 1 14.11 25.67 -4.33
N SER A 2 12.78 25.71 -4.43
CA SER A 2 11.95 26.62 -3.64
C SER A 2 11.95 26.23 -2.16
N ASP A 3 11.55 27.16 -1.28
CA ASP A 3 11.39 26.85 0.14
C ASP A 3 10.32 25.77 0.35
N THR A 4 9.23 25.80 -0.42
CA THR A 4 8.20 24.75 -0.45
C THR A 4 8.77 23.38 -0.81
N GLN A 5 9.61 23.29 -1.86
CA GLN A 5 10.26 22.02 -2.21
C GLN A 5 11.18 21.52 -1.10
N ARG A 6 11.86 22.43 -0.39
CA ARG A 6 12.73 22.07 0.74
C ARG A 6 11.93 21.55 1.90
N GLU A 7 10.80 22.18 2.18
CA GLU A 7 9.88 21.73 3.21
C GLU A 7 9.30 20.35 2.87
N ALA A 8 8.80 20.16 1.64
CA ALA A 8 8.27 18.87 1.19
C ALA A 8 9.29 17.73 1.36
N LEU A 9 10.55 17.94 0.94
CA LEU A 9 11.61 16.93 1.12
C LEU A 9 11.97 16.71 2.59
N THR A 10 11.92 17.75 3.42
CA THR A 10 12.19 17.65 4.87
C THR A 10 11.10 16.81 5.54
N VAL A 11 9.83 17.12 5.31
CA VAL A 11 8.71 16.37 5.89
C VAL A 11 8.67 14.93 5.36
N LEU A 12 8.99 14.72 4.08
CA LEU A 12 9.13 13.37 3.51
C LEU A 12 10.20 12.54 4.23
N ALA A 13 11.36 13.13 4.50
CA ALA A 13 12.42 12.46 5.25
C ALA A 13 11.97 12.10 6.68
N GLU A 14 11.21 12.98 7.34
CA GLU A 14 10.65 12.69 8.66
C GLU A 14 9.62 11.56 8.63
N VAL A 15 8.73 11.55 7.64
CA VAL A 15 7.75 10.46 7.43
C VAL A 15 8.47 9.13 7.22
N TRP A 16 9.53 9.12 6.42
CA TRP A 16 10.31 7.91 6.18
C TRP A 16 11.04 7.44 7.45
N ALA A 17 11.58 8.36 8.26
CA ALA A 17 12.19 8.04 9.55
C ALA A 17 11.20 7.44 10.55
N LEU A 18 9.91 7.82 10.49
CA LEU A 18 8.84 7.25 11.31
C LEU A 18 8.39 5.85 10.83
N SER A 19 8.77 5.44 9.61
CA SER A 19 8.39 4.16 9.00
C SER A 19 9.61 3.42 8.44
N PRO A 20 10.60 3.04 9.28
CA PRO A 20 11.88 2.49 8.82
C PRO A 20 11.74 1.15 8.08
N ASP A 21 10.68 0.40 8.35
CA ASP A 21 10.41 -0.89 7.71
C ASP A 21 9.79 -0.77 6.31
N VAL A 22 9.40 0.44 5.89
CA VAL A 22 8.78 0.69 4.58
C VAL A 22 9.85 1.06 3.56
N ARG A 23 9.89 0.34 2.44
CA ARG A 23 10.78 0.68 1.31
C ARG A 23 10.34 2.00 0.70
N LEU A 24 11.29 2.83 0.27
CA LEU A 24 11.01 4.14 -0.34
C LEU A 24 9.97 4.07 -1.47
N GLY A 25 10.06 3.08 -2.37
CA GLY A 25 9.07 2.91 -3.44
C GLY A 25 7.65 2.64 -2.95
N GLN A 26 7.50 1.93 -1.84
CA GLN A 26 6.18 1.69 -1.21
C GLN A 26 5.66 2.97 -0.55
N LEU A 27 6.53 3.76 0.09
CA LEU A 27 6.16 5.06 0.62
C LEU A 27 5.66 6.00 -0.49
N MET A 28 6.38 6.08 -1.61
CA MET A 28 5.97 6.91 -2.75
C MET A 28 4.62 6.45 -3.35
N ALA A 29 4.41 5.14 -3.49
CA ALA A 29 3.12 4.60 -3.94
C ALA A 29 1.99 4.93 -2.96
N HIS A 30 2.24 4.81 -1.65
CA HIS A 30 1.26 5.17 -0.63
C HIS A 30 0.94 6.66 -0.65
N LEU A 31 1.93 7.54 -0.81
CA LEU A 31 1.71 8.98 -0.97
C LEU A 31 0.87 9.31 -2.21
N GLY A 32 1.07 8.59 -3.32
CA GLY A 32 0.21 8.71 -4.49
C GLY A 32 -1.25 8.39 -4.19
N PHE A 33 -1.51 7.31 -3.46
CA PHE A 33 -2.85 6.96 -2.99
C PHE A 33 -3.42 8.03 -2.03
N LEU A 34 -2.62 8.52 -1.09
CA LEU A 34 -3.06 9.55 -0.15
C LEU A 34 -3.38 10.88 -0.86
N GLY A 35 -2.64 11.23 -1.91
CA GLY A 35 -2.96 12.37 -2.77
C GLY A 35 -4.33 12.22 -3.42
N GLU A 36 -4.62 11.06 -4.00
CA GLU A 36 -5.92 10.79 -4.61
C GLU A 36 -7.06 10.90 -3.60
N VAL A 37 -6.87 10.36 -2.39
CA VAL A 37 -7.90 10.36 -1.33
C VAL A 37 -8.15 11.76 -0.78
N HIS A 38 -7.10 12.55 -0.54
CA HIS A 38 -7.23 13.80 0.22
C HIS A 38 -7.36 15.05 -0.65
N VAL A 39 -6.77 15.04 -1.85
CA VAL A 39 -6.73 16.20 -2.75
C VAL A 39 -7.20 15.85 -4.17
N GLY A 40 -7.60 14.60 -4.44
CA GLY A 40 -8.10 14.17 -5.74
C GLY A 40 -7.04 14.08 -6.84
N LYS A 41 -5.75 14.05 -6.47
CA LYS A 41 -4.62 14.09 -7.42
C LYS A 41 -3.60 13.00 -7.12
N GLY A 42 -3.18 12.27 -8.15
CA GLY A 42 -2.03 11.38 -8.05
C GLY A 42 -0.71 12.15 -7.92
N LEU A 43 0.33 11.46 -7.46
CA LEU A 43 1.65 12.04 -7.16
C LEU A 43 2.31 12.79 -8.33
N GLY A 44 1.97 12.45 -9.58
CA GLY A 44 2.50 13.14 -10.76
C GLY A 44 1.87 14.50 -11.07
N TYR A 45 0.74 14.83 -10.44
CA TYR A 45 -0.05 16.04 -10.71
C TYR A 45 -0.32 16.86 -9.44
N ILE A 46 0.18 16.43 -8.29
CA ILE A 46 0.03 17.12 -7.02
C ILE A 46 0.98 18.33 -6.99
N GLU A 47 0.49 19.47 -6.54
CA GLU A 47 1.32 20.66 -6.34
C GLU A 47 2.13 20.55 -5.05
N ASP A 48 3.23 21.31 -4.93
CA ASP A 48 4.14 21.22 -3.77
C ASP A 48 3.41 21.49 -2.43
N ASP A 49 2.52 22.50 -2.38
CA ASP A 49 1.74 22.82 -1.17
C ASP A 49 0.73 21.72 -0.80
N GLU A 50 0.13 21.08 -1.80
CA GLU A 50 -0.80 19.96 -1.62
C GLU A 50 -0.06 18.71 -1.12
N LEU A 51 1.13 18.46 -1.67
CA LEU A 51 2.01 17.37 -1.22
C LEU A 51 2.43 17.59 0.24
N ILE A 52 2.80 18.81 0.62
CA ILE A 52 3.10 19.17 2.01
C ILE A 52 1.92 18.88 2.93
N ALA A 53 0.69 19.26 2.54
CA ALA A 53 -0.50 18.99 3.33
C ALA A 53 -0.74 17.47 3.54
N VAL A 54 -0.57 16.68 2.48
CA VAL A 54 -0.64 15.21 2.55
C VAL A 54 0.42 14.64 3.48
N LEU A 55 1.67 15.11 3.36
CA LEU A 55 2.80 14.67 4.18
C LEU A 55 2.61 14.99 5.66
N TYR A 56 2.19 16.22 6.00
CA TYR A 56 1.93 16.61 7.39
C TYR A 56 0.80 15.80 8.01
N ARG A 57 -0.28 15.56 7.25
CA ARG A 57 -1.37 14.71 7.71
C ARG A 57 -0.88 13.30 8.02
N HIS A 58 -0.18 12.68 7.07
CA HIS A 58 0.32 11.31 7.24
C HIS A 58 1.32 11.20 8.40
N ARG A 59 2.23 12.18 8.54
CA ARG A 59 3.14 12.28 9.68
C ARG A 59 2.40 12.34 11.02
N GLY A 60 1.32 13.12 11.10
CA GLY A 60 0.47 13.21 12.29
C GLY A 60 -0.18 11.87 12.63
N GLU A 61 -0.71 11.16 11.62
CA GLU A 61 -1.29 9.82 11.80
C GLU A 61 -0.25 8.79 12.28
N LEU A 62 0.96 8.82 11.72
CA LEU A 62 2.06 7.95 12.17
C LEU A 62 2.44 8.23 13.62
N ARG A 63 2.62 9.51 13.98
CA ARG A 63 2.93 9.91 15.36
C ARG A 63 1.83 9.49 16.34
N ALA A 64 0.56 9.68 15.98
CA ALA A 64 -0.56 9.24 16.81
C ALA A 64 -0.55 7.71 17.04
N ARG A 65 -0.14 6.91 16.05
CA ARG A 65 0.01 5.45 16.20
C ARG A 65 1.21 5.03 17.06
N LEU A 66 2.26 5.86 17.09
CA LEU A 66 3.43 5.65 17.95
C LEU A 66 3.12 6.04 19.40
N GLU A 67 2.34 7.09 19.60
CA GLU A 67 1.97 7.64 20.91
C GLU A 67 0.76 6.91 21.54
N GLY A 68 -0.12 6.33 20.73
CA GLY A 68 -1.30 5.55 21.16
C GLY A 68 -1.12 4.05 20.97
N THR A 69 -1.55 3.25 21.95
CA THR A 69 -1.64 1.77 21.86
C THR A 69 -2.27 1.35 20.51
N PRO A 70 -1.73 0.34 19.79
CA PRO A 70 -2.13 0.06 18.42
C PRO A 70 -3.56 -0.45 18.40
N ASN A 71 -4.52 0.44 18.14
CA ASN A 71 -5.87 0.03 17.82
C ASN A 71 -6.12 0.33 16.34
N GLN A 72 -6.37 -0.77 15.62
CA GLN A 72 -6.63 -0.88 14.19
C GLN A 72 -5.39 -0.94 13.31
N SER A 73 -4.87 -2.16 13.18
CA SER A 73 -4.21 -2.61 11.96
C SER A 73 -5.00 -2.10 10.75
N PRO A 74 -4.36 -1.41 9.78
CA PRO A 74 -5.00 -1.15 8.50
C PRO A 74 -5.45 -2.49 7.92
N GLN A 75 -6.74 -2.69 7.69
CA GLN A 75 -7.19 -3.84 6.94
C GLN A 75 -6.48 -3.80 5.58
N PRO A 76 -5.80 -4.88 5.16
CA PRO A 76 -5.31 -4.97 3.80
C PRO A 76 -6.51 -4.83 2.87
N ALA A 77 -6.58 -3.71 2.14
CA ALA A 77 -7.43 -3.59 0.96
C ALA A 77 -6.82 -4.48 -0.13
N GLY A 78 -7.06 -5.77 0.02
CA GLY A 78 -6.50 -6.82 -0.80
C GLY A 78 -7.19 -8.10 -0.38
N ALA A 79 -8.44 -8.25 -0.82
CA ALA A 79 -9.07 -9.55 -0.88
C ALA A 79 -8.11 -10.47 -1.63
N ALA A 80 -7.36 -11.27 -0.87
CA ALA A 80 -6.70 -12.44 -1.40
C ALA A 80 -7.82 -13.33 -1.92
N THR A 81 -8.15 -13.20 -3.20
CA THR A 81 -8.83 -14.26 -3.93
C THR A 81 -7.86 -15.44 -3.92
N SER A 82 -7.97 -16.22 -2.85
CA SER A 82 -7.37 -17.53 -2.72
C SER A 82 -8.00 -18.42 -3.79
N VAL A 83 -7.37 -18.50 -4.96
CA VAL A 83 -7.71 -19.52 -5.96
C VAL A 83 -7.15 -20.84 -5.44
N SER A 84 -7.93 -21.49 -4.57
CA SER A 84 -7.71 -22.87 -4.16
C SER A 84 -8.23 -23.79 -5.26
N GLY A 85 -7.47 -23.93 -6.34
CA GLY A 85 -7.72 -24.90 -7.38
C GLY A 85 -7.07 -26.24 -7.04
N SER A 86 -7.74 -27.08 -6.25
CA SER A 86 -7.37 -28.49 -6.09
C SER A 86 -8.62 -29.37 -6.11
N SER A 87 -8.85 -30.02 -7.25
CA SER A 87 -9.73 -31.18 -7.44
C SER A 87 -9.63 -31.57 -8.92
N THR A 88 -9.43 -32.81 -9.34
CA THR A 88 -9.28 -34.11 -8.69
C THR A 88 -8.78 -35.02 -9.81
N LEU A 89 -7.71 -35.77 -9.57
CA LEU A 89 -7.40 -36.96 -10.37
C LEU A 89 -8.55 -37.98 -10.22
N PRO A 90 -9.07 -38.59 -11.29
CA PRO A 90 -9.70 -39.88 -11.19
C PRO A 90 -8.63 -40.98 -11.37
N GLU A 91 -8.48 -41.77 -10.32
CA GLU A 91 -7.68 -42.98 -10.24
C GLU A 91 -8.36 -44.17 -10.96
N ALA A 92 -7.55 -44.85 -11.79
CA ALA A 92 -7.49 -46.28 -12.18
C ALA A 92 -8.73 -47.14 -12.54
N GLY A 93 -8.74 -47.63 -13.80
CA GLY A 93 -8.97 -49.05 -14.24
C GLY A 93 -10.37 -49.68 -14.07
N PRO A 94 -10.72 -50.84 -14.70
CA PRO A 94 -9.84 -51.84 -15.36
C PRO A 94 -10.32 -52.40 -16.75
N THR A 95 -9.37 -53.08 -17.42
CA THR A 95 -9.40 -54.18 -18.41
C THR A 95 -10.64 -54.62 -19.23
N ALA A 96 -10.36 -54.83 -20.54
CA ALA A 96 -10.68 -55.99 -21.40
C ALA A 96 -12.03 -56.09 -22.16
N GLY A 97 -11.91 -56.26 -23.50
CA GLY A 97 -12.68 -57.27 -24.24
C GLY A 97 -13.64 -56.83 -25.37
N LEU A 98 -13.23 -57.12 -26.61
CA LEU A 98 -13.98 -57.93 -27.60
C LEU A 98 -15.08 -57.30 -28.51
N GLN A 99 -14.80 -57.36 -29.82
CA GLN A 99 -15.68 -57.57 -31.02
C GLN A 99 -16.71 -56.51 -31.44
N ARG A 100 -16.63 -56.03 -32.69
CA ARG A 100 -17.02 -56.72 -33.94
C ARG A 100 -16.33 -56.12 -35.15
#